data_AF-A0AAN6II69-F1
#
_entry.id   AF-A0AAN6II69-F1
#
_cell.length_a   1.000
_cell.length_b   1.000
_cell.length_c   1.000
_cell.angle_alpha   90.00
_cell.angle_beta   90.00
_cell.angle_gamma   90.00
#
_symmetry.space_group_name_H-M   'P 1'
#
loop_
_entity.id
_entity.type
_entity.pdbx_description
1 polymer ?
#
loop_
_entity_poly.entity_id
_entity_poly.type
_entity_poly.pdbx_seq_one_letter_code
_entity_poly.pdbx_strand_id
1 'polypeptide(L)'
;MHSWTAHERGVRQLYRLRGPEQNPSPLARLLHEDFRYTTVIQGIQHRKSLYPQESHWSTGSRQDRGYKPELRLYDIGFAVVAMLECADKISEVEDAEEKFASRRQLLRLCQAIHERMEHWQERFLQEVPLPVYWAKDAVPDGLETRDYLSRPRSSSPPSQLQDIHKALDSSGPPFYTKYCSPSMLHVAGNIAQSVPYLMNPVMGTVASQRLLLPLSVARGTFQPQSGPELTWCNSALGRISTEKGIKYGQGIARAGQIWGVSEEQQKRGLSVDLVQQ
;
A
#
# COMPACT_ATOMS: atom_id res chain seq x y z
N MET A 1 -0.71 -15.36 -8.49
CA MET A 1 -0.18 -14.04 -8.03
C MET A 1 0.83 -13.38 -8.98
N HIS A 2 1.11 -13.91 -10.19
CA HIS A 2 2.18 -13.38 -11.06
C HIS A 2 1.78 -12.25 -12.02
N SER A 3 0.48 -11.99 -12.22
CA SER A 3 0.00 -11.03 -13.22
C SER A 3 0.38 -9.58 -12.88
N TRP A 4 0.21 -9.16 -11.62
CA TRP A 4 0.55 -7.81 -11.16
C TRP A 4 2.05 -7.52 -11.27
N THR A 5 2.89 -8.44 -10.79
CA THR A 5 4.35 -8.29 -10.87
C THR A 5 4.85 -8.25 -12.31
N ALA A 6 4.25 -9.04 -13.22
CA ALA A 6 4.58 -9.01 -14.64
C ALA A 6 4.15 -7.68 -15.30
N HIS A 7 2.96 -7.17 -14.95
CA HIS A 7 2.48 -5.87 -15.42
C HIS A 7 3.43 -4.74 -14.99
N GLU A 8 3.72 -4.63 -13.70
CA GLU A 8 4.64 -3.62 -13.15
C GLU A 8 6.04 -3.70 -13.76
N ARG A 9 6.55 -4.92 -13.97
CA ARG A 9 7.83 -5.14 -14.66
C ARG A 9 7.78 -4.63 -16.10
N GLY A 10 6.71 -4.92 -16.83
CA GLY A 10 6.51 -4.44 -18.20
C GLY A 10 6.45 -2.92 -18.27
N VAL A 11 5.67 -2.30 -17.39
CA VAL A 11 5.55 -0.84 -17.32
C VAL A 11 6.89 -0.17 -17.00
N ARG A 12 7.64 -0.71 -16.03
CA ARG A 12 8.98 -0.21 -15.71
C ARG A 12 9.93 -0.37 -16.89
N GLN A 13 9.89 -1.50 -17.59
CA GLN A 13 10.73 -1.72 -18.76
C GLN A 13 10.42 -0.70 -19.87
N LEU A 14 9.14 -0.44 -20.13
CA LEU A 14 8.72 0.60 -21.08
C LEU A 14 9.21 1.98 -20.66
N TYR A 15 9.13 2.30 -19.37
CA TYR A 15 9.61 3.57 -18.83
C TYR A 15 11.14 3.70 -19.00
N ARG A 16 11.89 2.64 -18.67
CA ARG A 16 13.35 2.56 -18.86
C ARG A 16 13.74 2.73 -20.32
N LEU A 17 13.06 2.03 -21.23
CA LEU A 17 13.32 2.09 -22.68
C LEU A 17 13.01 3.47 -23.27
N ARG A 18 12.01 4.18 -22.72
CA ARG A 18 11.67 5.53 -23.15
C ARG A 18 12.72 6.57 -22.73
N GLY A 19 13.39 6.38 -21.59
CA GLY A 19 14.37 7.33 -21.07
C GLY A 19 13.75 8.61 -20.47
N PRO A 20 14.53 9.39 -19.71
CA PRO A 20 14.02 10.60 -19.04
C PRO A 20 13.68 11.72 -20.03
N GLU A 21 14.43 11.83 -21.13
CA GLU A 21 14.33 12.93 -22.09
C GLU A 21 13.05 12.88 -22.94
N GLN A 22 12.48 11.69 -23.12
CA GLN A 22 11.29 11.50 -23.96
C GLN A 22 9.96 11.66 -23.20
N ASN A 23 9.99 12.20 -21.97
CA ASN A 23 8.80 12.46 -21.16
C ASN A 23 8.56 13.97 -20.91
N PRO A 24 8.52 14.83 -21.94
CA PRO A 24 8.30 16.26 -21.72
C PRO A 24 6.88 16.58 -21.22
N SER A 25 5.92 15.69 -21.44
CA SER A 25 4.53 15.96 -21.10
C SER A 25 4.29 15.96 -19.59
N PRO A 26 3.44 16.86 -19.06
CA PRO A 26 3.05 16.85 -17.64
C PRO A 26 2.49 15.51 -17.18
N LEU A 27 1.72 14.82 -18.02
CA LEU A 27 1.18 13.50 -17.71
C LEU A 27 2.28 12.44 -17.52
N ALA A 28 3.28 12.43 -18.39
CA ALA A 28 4.39 11.48 -18.28
C ALA A 28 5.20 11.70 -16.99
N ARG A 29 5.35 12.95 -16.55
CA ARG A 29 5.96 13.28 -15.26
C ARG A 29 5.12 12.78 -14.08
N LEU A 30 3.81 12.99 -14.10
CA LEU A 30 2.92 12.48 -13.05
C LEU A 30 2.90 10.95 -12.98
N LEU A 31 2.88 10.27 -14.13
CA LEU A 31 3.00 8.82 -14.19
C LEU A 31 4.32 8.34 -13.62
N HIS A 32 5.43 9.00 -13.95
CA HIS A 32 6.72 8.68 -13.36
C HIS A 32 6.69 8.80 -11.84
N GLU A 33 6.22 9.94 -11.32
CA GLU A 33 6.04 10.18 -9.88
C GLU A 33 5.25 9.06 -9.21
N ASP A 34 4.17 8.60 -9.84
CA ASP A 34 3.32 7.50 -9.37
C ASP A 34 4.10 6.17 -9.30
N PHE A 35 4.88 5.83 -10.34
CA PHE A 35 5.66 4.60 -10.40
C PHE A 35 6.81 4.53 -9.40
N ARG A 36 7.30 5.66 -8.90
CA ARG A 36 8.41 5.69 -7.94
C ARG A 36 8.05 4.96 -6.66
N TYR A 37 6.84 5.19 -6.14
CA TYR A 37 6.34 4.50 -4.95
C TYR A 37 6.34 2.98 -5.12
N THR A 38 5.73 2.49 -6.20
CA THR A 38 5.65 1.04 -6.48
C THR A 38 7.03 0.44 -6.71
N THR A 39 7.94 1.18 -7.35
CA THR A 39 9.29 0.70 -7.58
C THR A 39 10.10 0.62 -6.28
N VAL A 40 9.94 1.58 -5.36
CA VAL A 40 10.57 1.50 -4.02
C VAL A 40 10.07 0.26 -3.28
N ILE A 41 8.75 0.02 -3.25
CA ILE A 41 8.18 -1.17 -2.59
C ILE A 41 8.77 -2.46 -3.16
N GLN A 42 8.77 -2.58 -4.48
CA GLN A 42 9.30 -3.78 -5.14
C GLN A 42 10.80 -3.93 -4.91
N GLY A 43 11.55 -2.82 -4.89
CA GLY A 43 12.97 -2.83 -4.59
C GLY A 43 13.24 -3.32 -3.18
N ILE A 44 12.43 -2.90 -2.20
CA ILE A 44 12.53 -3.38 -0.81
C ILE A 44 12.17 -4.87 -0.74
N GLN A 45 11.05 -5.28 -1.35
CA GLN A 45 10.58 -6.67 -1.36
C GLN A 45 11.62 -7.63 -1.95
N HIS A 46 12.29 -7.21 -3.03
CA HIS A 46 13.31 -8.01 -3.70
C HIS A 46 14.74 -7.72 -3.24
N ARG A 47 14.91 -6.77 -2.31
CA ARG A 47 16.20 -6.25 -1.83
C ARG A 47 17.18 -5.95 -2.97
N LYS A 48 16.66 -5.41 -4.08
CA LYS A 48 17.41 -5.21 -5.31
C LYS A 48 17.08 -3.86 -5.90
N SER A 49 18.11 -3.06 -6.21
CA SER A 49 17.94 -1.79 -6.89
C SER A 49 17.42 -2.04 -8.29
N LEU A 50 16.24 -1.48 -8.57
CA LEU A 50 15.53 -1.67 -9.84
C LEU A 50 15.83 -0.56 -10.84
N TYR A 51 16.37 0.55 -10.37
CA TYR A 51 16.96 1.59 -11.20
C TYR A 51 18.48 1.53 -11.06
N PRO A 52 19.23 1.75 -12.15
CA PRO A 52 20.63 2.13 -12.04
C PRO A 52 20.70 3.36 -11.12
N GLN A 53 21.67 3.41 -10.21
CA GLN A 53 21.95 4.62 -9.42
C GLN A 53 22.35 5.83 -10.29
N GLU A 54 22.36 5.67 -11.61
CA GLU A 54 22.66 6.72 -12.57
C GLU A 54 21.69 7.89 -12.37
N SER A 55 22.30 8.98 -11.94
CA SER A 55 21.73 10.22 -11.43
C SER A 55 20.69 10.88 -12.32
N HIS A 56 20.59 10.51 -13.60
CA HIS A 56 19.71 11.14 -14.59
C HIS A 56 18.20 10.96 -14.31
N TRP A 57 17.80 9.88 -13.62
CA TRP A 57 16.39 9.70 -13.20
C TRP A 57 16.04 10.45 -11.91
N SER A 58 17.06 10.87 -11.14
CA SER A 58 16.91 11.60 -9.88
C SER A 58 17.20 13.11 -10.02
N THR A 59 17.57 13.59 -11.21
CA THR A 59 18.10 14.96 -11.43
C THR A 59 17.06 15.98 -11.86
N GLY A 60 15.80 15.59 -12.03
CA GLY A 60 14.68 16.53 -12.19
C GLY A 60 14.41 17.32 -10.91
N SER A 61 15.31 18.25 -10.59
CA SER A 61 15.21 19.31 -9.60
C SER A 61 15.06 18.90 -8.13
N ARG A 62 16.15 18.38 -7.54
CA ARG A 62 16.30 18.26 -6.08
C ARG A 62 16.18 19.59 -5.32
N GLN A 63 16.19 20.73 -6.01
CA GLN A 63 16.23 22.06 -5.41
C GLN A 63 15.03 22.96 -5.77
N ASP A 64 14.06 22.51 -6.59
CA ASP A 64 12.92 23.38 -6.91
C ASP A 64 11.95 23.55 -5.74
N ARG A 65 11.55 24.81 -5.56
CA ARG A 65 10.34 25.20 -4.84
C ARG A 65 9.13 24.62 -5.58
N GLY A 66 8.73 23.41 -5.21
CA GLY A 66 7.68 22.66 -5.90
C GLY A 66 7.88 21.15 -5.89
N TYR A 67 9.04 20.68 -5.41
CA TYR A 67 9.26 19.25 -5.23
C TYR A 67 8.41 18.73 -4.07
N LYS A 68 7.43 17.88 -4.39
CA LYS A 68 6.46 17.35 -3.43
C LYS A 68 7.18 16.56 -2.31
N PRO A 69 6.76 16.69 -1.03
CA PRO A 69 7.40 16.00 0.07
C PRO A 69 7.47 14.47 -0.11
N GLU A 70 6.46 13.86 -0.72
CA GLU A 70 6.37 12.43 -0.97
C GLU A 70 7.47 11.94 -1.93
N LEU A 71 7.84 12.77 -2.92
CA LEU A 71 8.90 12.40 -3.87
C LEU A 71 10.28 12.35 -3.18
N ARG A 72 10.53 13.23 -2.21
CA ARG A 72 11.74 13.17 -1.37
C ARG A 72 11.77 11.90 -0.53
N LEU A 73 10.62 11.48 0.00
CA LEU A 73 10.52 10.22 0.72
C LEU A 73 10.86 9.03 -0.19
N TYR A 74 10.37 9.04 -1.43
CA TYR A 74 10.70 7.98 -2.40
C TYR A 74 12.18 7.98 -2.77
N ASP A 75 12.83 9.15 -2.90
CA ASP A 75 14.29 9.24 -3.05
C ASP A 75 15.05 8.58 -1.91
N ILE A 76 14.54 8.68 -0.68
CA ILE A 76 15.13 8.02 0.49
C ILE A 76 14.86 6.52 0.43
N GLY A 77 13.65 6.13 0.04
CA GLY A 77 13.28 4.74 -0.22
C GLY A 77 14.22 4.03 -1.21
N PHE A 78 14.60 4.68 -2.31
CA PHE A 78 15.59 4.12 -3.24
C PHE A 78 16.97 3.92 -2.59
N ALA A 79 17.40 4.83 -1.71
CA ALA A 79 18.64 4.66 -0.97
C ALA A 79 18.55 3.49 0.02
N VAL A 80 17.40 3.28 0.67
CA VAL A 80 17.13 2.09 1.50
C VAL A 80 17.28 0.83 0.66
N VAL A 81 16.72 0.77 -0.55
CA VAL A 81 16.88 -0.39 -1.43
C VAL A 81 18.35 -0.68 -1.75
N ALA A 82 19.13 0.35 -2.10
CA ALA A 82 20.56 0.19 -2.36
C ALA A 82 21.34 -0.28 -1.12
N MET A 83 20.97 0.20 0.06
CA MET A 83 21.53 -0.24 1.35
C MET A 83 21.22 -1.73 1.60
N LEU A 84 19.99 -2.18 1.35
CA LEU A 84 19.61 -3.59 1.50
C LEU A 84 20.37 -4.48 0.51
N GLU A 85 20.47 -4.08 -0.75
CA GLU A 85 21.24 -4.82 -1.77
C GLU A 85 22.74 -4.88 -1.40
N CYS A 86 23.30 -3.80 -0.86
CA CYS A 86 24.68 -3.79 -0.34
C CYS A 86 24.85 -4.77 0.82
N ALA A 87 23.88 -4.85 1.73
CA ALA A 87 23.91 -5.79 2.85
C ALA A 87 23.90 -7.25 2.38
N ASP A 88 23.12 -7.57 1.34
CA ASP A 88 23.06 -8.93 0.81
C ASP A 88 24.39 -9.35 0.19
N LYS A 89 25.00 -8.47 -0.62
CA LYS A 89 26.30 -8.70 -1.27
C LYS A 89 27.45 -8.92 -0.29
N ILE A 90 27.44 -8.33 0.90
CA ILE A 90 28.49 -8.52 1.92
C ILE A 90 28.66 -10.00 2.33
N SER A 91 27.57 -10.78 2.27
CA SER A 91 27.62 -12.21 2.58
C SER A 91 28.38 -13.03 1.53
N GLU A 92 28.37 -12.57 0.29
CA GLU A 92 29.01 -13.20 -0.88
C GLU A 92 30.51 -12.85 -0.99
N VAL A 93 30.98 -11.80 -0.30
CA VAL A 93 32.39 -11.41 -0.30
C VAL A 93 33.22 -12.33 0.60
N GLU A 94 34.17 -13.04 -0.03
CA GLU A 94 35.13 -13.93 0.63
C GLU A 94 36.33 -13.17 1.20
N ASP A 95 36.86 -12.19 0.46
CA ASP A 95 38.02 -11.42 0.88
C ASP A 95 37.73 -10.53 2.11
N ALA A 96 38.62 -10.58 3.11
CA ALA A 96 38.39 -9.91 4.39
C ALA A 96 38.47 -8.37 4.27
N GLU A 97 39.38 -7.85 3.43
CA GLU A 97 39.55 -6.41 3.25
C GLU A 97 38.37 -5.82 2.47
N GLU A 98 37.96 -6.46 1.38
CA GLU A 98 36.80 -6.09 0.58
C GLU A 98 35.52 -6.16 1.41
N LYS A 99 35.37 -7.19 2.24
CA LYS A 99 34.22 -7.35 3.14
C LYS A 99 34.18 -6.23 4.18
N PHE A 100 35.33 -5.85 4.74
CA PHE A 100 35.44 -4.74 5.68
C PHE A 100 35.12 -3.39 5.01
N ALA A 101 35.63 -3.15 3.80
CA ALA A 101 35.31 -1.97 3.00
C ALA A 101 33.79 -1.89 2.71
N SER A 102 33.18 -3.02 2.33
CA SER A 102 31.74 -3.11 2.06
C SER A 102 30.89 -2.86 3.30
N ARG A 103 31.28 -3.39 4.48
CA ARG A 103 30.62 -3.08 5.76
C ARG A 103 30.71 -1.59 6.12
N ARG A 104 31.86 -0.96 5.91
CA ARG A 104 32.04 0.48 6.12
C ARG A 104 31.14 1.28 5.19
N GLN A 105 31.02 0.86 3.93
CA GLN A 105 30.12 1.50 2.96
C GLN A 105 28.66 1.35 3.38
N LEU A 106 28.24 0.17 3.86
CA LEU A 106 26.90 -0.05 4.39
C LEU A 106 26.60 0.89 5.56
N LEU A 107 27.52 1.03 6.52
CA LEU A 107 27.35 1.97 7.66
C LEU A 107 27.17 3.42 7.19
N ARG A 108 27.95 3.85 6.20
CA ARG A 108 27.80 5.19 5.60
C ARG A 108 26.44 5.38 4.94
N LEU A 109 25.94 4.36 4.23
CA LEU A 109 24.60 4.40 3.64
C LEU A 109 23.51 4.51 4.71
N CYS A 110 23.60 3.71 5.79
CA CYS A 110 22.67 3.79 6.92
C CYS A 110 22.63 5.19 7.53
N GLN A 111 23.81 5.76 7.81
CA GLN A 111 23.93 7.11 8.38
C GLN A 111 23.33 8.17 7.45
N ALA A 112 23.69 8.13 6.16
CA ALA A 112 23.16 9.09 5.18
C ALA A 112 21.64 8.96 5.00
N ILE A 113 21.06 7.77 5.10
CA ILE A 113 19.61 7.56 5.07
C ILE A 113 18.95 8.15 6.30
N HIS A 114 19.53 7.93 7.48
CA HIS A 114 19.03 8.46 8.75
C HIS A 114 18.98 9.99 8.72
N GLU A 115 20.10 10.65 8.41
CA GLU A 115 20.20 12.11 8.30
C GLU A 115 19.18 12.67 7.28
N ARG A 116 19.00 11.98 6.15
CA ARG A 116 18.01 12.38 5.14
C ARG A 116 16.57 12.23 5.61
N MET A 117 16.25 11.21 6.40
CA MET A 117 14.90 11.04 6.96
C MET A 117 14.58 12.09 8.02
N GLU A 118 15.54 12.41 8.89
CA GLU A 118 15.36 13.48 9.89
C GLU A 118 15.11 14.82 9.20
N HIS A 119 15.98 15.20 8.25
CA HIS A 119 15.82 16.42 7.47
C HIS A 119 14.51 16.45 6.67
N TRP A 120 14.10 15.31 6.10
CA TRP A 120 12.82 15.20 5.42
C TRP A 120 11.64 15.42 6.38
N GLN A 121 11.67 14.81 7.57
CA GLN A 121 10.61 14.94 8.57
C GLN A 121 10.47 16.37 9.06
N GLU A 122 11.59 17.03 9.41
CA GLU A 122 11.61 18.42 9.83
C GLU A 122 10.97 19.34 8.79
N ARG A 123 11.37 19.18 7.52
CA ARG A 123 10.78 19.94 6.40
C ARG A 123 9.31 19.60 6.16
N PHE A 124 8.94 18.33 6.23
CA PHE A 124 7.56 17.91 6.05
C PHE A 124 6.63 18.58 7.06
N LEU A 125 7.05 18.66 8.33
CA LEU A 125 6.30 19.33 9.39
C LEU A 125 6.19 20.85 9.20
N GLN A 126 7.17 21.46 8.53
CA GLN A 126 7.12 22.89 8.18
C GLN A 126 6.21 23.17 6.97
N GLU A 127 6.23 22.29 5.96
CA GLU A 127 5.50 22.47 4.70
C GLU A 127 4.03 22.05 4.78
N VAL A 128 3.70 21.08 5.64
CA VAL A 128 2.35 20.53 5.80
C VAL A 128 1.85 20.88 7.19
N PRO A 129 1.20 22.05 7.38
CA PRO A 129 0.70 22.47 8.68
C PRO A 129 -0.31 21.43 9.20
N LEU A 130 -0.06 20.96 10.41
CA LEU A 130 -0.86 19.97 11.13
C LEU A 130 -2.34 20.42 11.25
N PRO A 131 -3.27 19.45 11.35
CA PRO A 131 -3.00 18.07 11.70
C PRO A 131 -2.96 17.14 10.48
N VAL A 132 -1.85 16.38 10.35
CA VAL A 132 -1.61 15.39 9.28
C VAL A 132 -2.62 14.24 9.36
N TYR A 133 -3.24 14.06 10.52
CA TYR A 133 -4.43 13.27 10.73
C TYR A 133 -5.58 14.22 11.08
N TRP A 134 -6.78 13.95 10.56
CA TRP A 134 -7.96 14.76 10.88
C TRP A 134 -8.08 14.98 12.39
N ALA A 135 -8.22 16.25 12.80
CA ALA A 135 -8.70 16.55 14.14
C ALA A 135 -10.01 15.76 14.33
N LYS A 136 -10.15 15.13 15.50
CA LYS A 136 -11.31 14.29 15.87
C LYS A 136 -12.65 15.03 15.63
N ASP A 137 -12.59 16.35 15.58
CA ASP A 137 -13.72 17.27 15.50
C ASP A 137 -14.08 17.68 14.05
N ALA A 138 -13.34 17.23 13.03
CA ALA A 138 -13.63 17.53 11.62
C ALA A 138 -14.64 16.56 10.98
N VAL A 139 -15.25 15.67 11.76
CA VAL A 139 -16.32 14.79 11.30
C VAL A 139 -17.59 15.63 11.17
N PRO A 140 -18.25 15.67 9.99
CA PRO A 140 -19.49 16.43 9.81
C PRO A 140 -20.54 16.03 10.84
N ASP A 141 -21.20 17.03 11.45
CA ASP A 141 -22.32 16.84 12.35
C ASP A 141 -23.33 15.85 11.77
N GLY A 142 -23.59 14.76 12.50
CA GLY A 142 -24.51 13.69 12.10
C GLY A 142 -23.86 12.34 11.77
N LEU A 143 -22.52 12.25 11.67
CA LEU A 143 -21.80 10.98 11.68
C LEU A 143 -21.17 10.80 13.05
N GLU A 144 -21.89 10.19 14.00
CA GLU A 144 -21.33 9.83 15.29
C GLU A 144 -20.08 8.96 15.09
N THR A 145 -18.89 9.54 15.29
CA THR A 145 -17.69 8.78 15.62
C THR A 145 -17.95 8.12 16.96
N ARG A 146 -18.59 6.94 16.93
CA ARG A 146 -18.59 6.04 18.08
C ARG A 146 -17.16 5.88 18.57
N ASP A 147 -17.04 5.79 19.89
CA ASP A 147 -15.84 5.86 20.75
C ASP A 147 -14.70 4.84 20.49
N TYR A 148 -14.49 4.41 19.25
CA TYR A 148 -13.46 3.44 18.87
C TYR A 148 -12.03 3.97 19.09
N LEU A 149 -11.85 5.29 19.24
CA LEU A 149 -10.55 5.92 19.49
C LEU A 149 -10.14 5.92 20.96
N SER A 150 -11.01 5.47 21.88
CA SER A 150 -10.80 5.55 23.33
C SER A 150 -10.39 4.22 23.97
N ARG A 151 -10.17 3.14 23.20
CA ARG A 151 -9.72 1.86 23.78
C ARG A 151 -8.26 1.96 24.24
N PRO A 152 -7.95 1.78 25.54
CA PRO A 152 -6.57 1.77 26.00
C PRO A 152 -5.81 0.61 25.34
N ARG A 153 -4.58 0.87 24.89
CA ARG A 153 -3.67 -0.18 24.42
C ARG A 153 -3.46 -1.17 25.56
N SER A 154 -4.02 -2.37 25.46
CA SER A 154 -3.72 -3.46 26.39
C SER A 154 -2.23 -3.80 26.27
N SER A 155 -1.50 -3.71 27.38
CA SER A 155 -0.05 -3.90 27.46
C SER A 155 0.40 -5.37 27.61
N SER A 156 -0.49 -6.34 27.37
CA SER A 156 -0.17 -7.76 27.53
C SER A 156 -0.36 -8.53 26.22
N PRO A 157 0.65 -9.31 25.76
CA PRO A 157 0.47 -10.20 24.62
C PRO A 157 -0.46 -11.36 25.01
N PRO A 158 -1.45 -11.75 24.19
CA PRO A 158 -2.29 -12.91 24.50
C PRO A 158 -1.49 -14.20 24.34
N SER A 159 -1.63 -15.11 25.29
CA SER A 159 -1.09 -16.48 25.30
C SER A 159 -1.70 -17.41 24.22
N GLN A 160 -2.26 -16.86 23.13
CA GLN A 160 -3.06 -17.57 22.12
C GLN A 160 -2.25 -18.16 20.96
N LEU A 161 -0.91 -18.02 20.94
CA LEU A 161 -0.07 -18.56 19.86
C LEU A 161 0.06 -20.09 19.90
N GLN A 162 -0.21 -20.73 21.05
CA GLN A 162 -0.14 -22.20 21.18
C GLN A 162 -1.40 -22.89 20.61
N ASP A 163 -2.55 -22.23 20.63
CA ASP A 163 -3.80 -22.79 20.11
C ASP A 163 -3.86 -22.80 18.57
N ILE A 164 -3.11 -21.91 17.92
CA ILE A 164 -3.06 -21.79 16.46
C ILE A 164 -2.37 -23.00 15.81
N HIS A 165 -1.35 -23.58 16.46
CA HIS A 165 -0.65 -24.75 15.94
C HIS A 165 -1.50 -26.03 15.98
N LYS A 166 -2.40 -26.17 16.96
CA LYS A 166 -3.30 -27.34 17.06
C LYS A 166 -4.43 -27.35 16.01
N ALA A 167 -4.75 -26.20 15.42
CA ALA A 167 -5.84 -26.07 14.45
C ALA A 167 -5.44 -26.38 12.99
N LEU A 168 -4.14 -26.53 12.70
CA LEU A 168 -3.59 -26.71 11.36
C LEU A 168 -3.70 -28.15 10.80
N ASP A 169 -3.99 -29.15 11.64
CA ASP A 169 -3.97 -30.57 11.26
C ASP A 169 -5.34 -31.15 10.84
N SER A 170 -6.40 -30.34 10.77
CA SER A 170 -7.74 -30.84 10.41
C SER A 170 -8.23 -30.22 9.11
N SER A 171 -8.66 -31.08 8.18
CA SER A 171 -9.24 -30.75 6.87
C SER A 171 -10.56 -29.97 7.01
N GLY A 172 -10.44 -28.67 7.30
CA GLY A 172 -11.54 -27.72 7.47
C GLY A 172 -11.79 -26.85 6.24
N PRO A 173 -12.94 -26.13 6.21
CA PRO A 173 -13.40 -25.29 5.09
C PRO A 173 -12.39 -24.16 4.76
N PRO A 174 -12.50 -23.53 3.56
CA PRO A 174 -11.51 -22.56 3.07
C PRO A 174 -11.13 -21.51 4.13
N PHE A 175 -9.82 -21.37 4.31
CA PHE A 175 -9.06 -20.70 5.37
C PHE A 175 -9.53 -19.32 5.89
N TYR A 176 -10.49 -18.67 5.22
CA TYR A 176 -10.78 -17.24 5.42
C TYR A 176 -12.06 -16.95 6.23
N THR A 177 -12.90 -17.95 6.53
CA THR A 177 -14.22 -17.66 7.13
C THR A 177 -14.28 -17.81 8.64
N LYS A 178 -13.36 -18.53 9.30
CA LYS A 178 -13.53 -18.89 10.72
C LYS A 178 -12.75 -18.02 11.71
N TYR A 179 -11.66 -17.35 11.29
CA TYR A 179 -10.88 -16.51 12.20
C TYR A 179 -10.31 -15.28 11.49
N CYS A 180 -11.00 -14.15 11.61
CA CYS A 180 -10.35 -12.87 11.36
C CYS A 180 -9.56 -12.49 12.62
N SER A 181 -8.22 -12.56 12.56
CA SER A 181 -7.39 -12.19 13.71
C SER A 181 -7.66 -10.72 14.12
N PRO A 182 -7.54 -10.37 15.41
CA PRO A 182 -7.66 -8.98 15.85
C PRO A 182 -6.74 -8.01 15.09
N SER A 183 -5.54 -8.49 14.71
CA SER A 183 -4.59 -7.74 13.88
C SER A 183 -5.14 -7.42 12.49
N MET A 184 -5.83 -8.35 11.84
CA MET A 184 -6.45 -8.12 10.53
C MET A 184 -7.58 -7.09 10.61
N LEU A 185 -8.42 -7.15 11.65
CA LEU A 185 -9.48 -6.16 11.87
C LEU A 185 -8.89 -4.77 12.10
N HIS A 186 -7.80 -4.68 12.87
CA HIS A 186 -7.10 -3.42 13.08
C HIS A 186 -6.57 -2.82 11.77
N VAL A 187 -5.90 -3.62 10.93
CA VAL A 187 -5.40 -3.17 9.62
C VAL A 187 -6.53 -2.77 8.68
N ALA A 188 -7.63 -3.55 8.64
CA ALA A 188 -8.82 -3.21 7.86
C ALA A 188 -9.44 -1.88 8.34
N GLY A 189 -9.44 -1.63 9.66
CA GLY A 189 -9.84 -0.36 10.25
C GLY A 189 -8.98 0.81 9.77
N ASN A 190 -7.65 0.66 9.76
CA ASN A 190 -6.74 1.70 9.26
C ASN A 190 -6.97 2.01 7.76
N ILE A 191 -7.26 0.98 6.95
CA ILE A 191 -7.64 1.17 5.53
C ILE A 191 -8.93 1.98 5.43
N ALA A 192 -9.96 1.63 6.19
CA ALA A 192 -11.22 2.38 6.21
C ALA A 192 -11.00 3.84 6.64
N GLN A 193 -10.21 4.07 7.69
CA GLN A 193 -9.90 5.43 8.15
C GLN A 193 -9.20 6.30 7.09
N SER A 194 -8.48 5.69 6.13
CA SER A 194 -7.80 6.43 5.05
C SER A 194 -8.72 6.93 3.92
N VAL A 195 -9.95 6.42 3.81
CA VAL A 195 -10.84 6.70 2.67
C VAL A 195 -11.23 8.17 2.55
N PRO A 196 -11.66 8.90 3.61
CA PRO A 196 -12.02 10.30 3.47
C PRO A 196 -10.88 11.14 2.90
N TYR A 197 -9.64 10.84 3.30
CA TYR A 197 -8.44 11.46 2.75
C TYR A 197 -8.25 11.12 1.27
N LEU A 198 -8.22 9.82 0.93
CA LEU A 198 -7.98 9.36 -0.46
C LEU A 198 -9.12 9.69 -1.43
N MET A 199 -10.30 10.00 -0.91
CA MET A 199 -11.47 10.46 -1.68
C MET A 199 -11.55 11.98 -1.82
N ASN A 200 -10.77 12.74 -1.05
CA ASN A 200 -10.75 14.20 -1.12
C ASN A 200 -10.51 14.66 -2.57
N PRO A 201 -11.27 15.64 -3.11
CA PRO A 201 -11.10 16.13 -4.47
C PRO A 201 -9.67 16.54 -4.81
N VAL A 202 -8.92 17.09 -3.84
CA VAL A 202 -7.52 17.52 -3.99
C VAL A 202 -6.59 16.36 -4.32
N MET A 203 -6.89 15.15 -3.85
CA MET A 203 -6.07 13.96 -4.09
C MET A 203 -6.24 13.35 -5.50
N GLY A 204 -7.19 13.86 -6.28
CA GLY A 204 -7.43 13.42 -7.66
C GLY A 204 -8.03 12.00 -7.77
N THR A 205 -7.98 11.42 -8.97
CA THR A 205 -8.55 10.08 -9.26
C THR A 205 -7.60 8.94 -8.91
N VAL A 206 -6.29 9.17 -8.99
CA VAL A 206 -5.26 8.16 -8.71
C VAL A 206 -5.31 7.69 -7.25
N ALA A 207 -5.53 8.60 -6.31
CA ALA A 207 -5.70 8.24 -4.90
C ALA A 207 -6.90 7.32 -4.67
N SER A 208 -8.02 7.59 -5.35
CA SER A 208 -9.22 6.74 -5.29
C SER A 208 -8.99 5.39 -5.97
N GLN A 209 -8.18 5.31 -7.03
CA GLN A 209 -7.78 4.04 -7.63
C GLN A 209 -6.93 3.18 -6.68
N ARG A 210 -5.94 3.81 -6.01
CA ARG A 210 -5.08 3.14 -5.02
C ARG A 210 -5.86 2.56 -3.84
N LEU A 211 -7.04 3.11 -3.57
CA LEU A 211 -7.92 2.65 -2.49
C LEU A 211 -8.72 1.40 -2.83
N LEU A 212 -9.00 1.13 -4.12
CA LEU A 212 -9.93 0.07 -4.54
C LEU A 212 -9.56 -1.30 -3.98
N LEU A 213 -8.29 -1.71 -4.14
CA LEU A 213 -7.83 -3.02 -3.70
C LEU A 213 -7.76 -3.12 -2.15
N PRO A 214 -7.09 -2.21 -1.43
CA PRO A 214 -7.08 -2.23 0.04
C PRO A 214 -8.49 -2.22 0.62
N LEU A 215 -9.39 -1.37 0.11
CA LEU A 215 -10.76 -1.28 0.62
C LEU A 215 -11.57 -2.54 0.32
N SER A 216 -11.34 -3.21 -0.82
CA SER A 216 -11.93 -4.51 -1.11
C SER A 216 -11.45 -5.60 -0.15
N VAL A 217 -10.16 -5.58 0.23
CA VAL A 217 -9.60 -6.51 1.23
C VAL A 217 -10.18 -6.23 2.62
N ALA A 218 -10.25 -4.95 3.02
CA ALA A 218 -10.87 -4.55 4.27
C ALA A 218 -12.35 -4.98 4.33
N ARG A 219 -13.10 -4.78 3.24
CA ARG A 219 -14.48 -5.24 3.11
C ARG A 219 -14.62 -6.76 3.35
N GLY A 220 -13.78 -7.57 2.69
CA GLY A 220 -13.79 -9.03 2.89
C GLY A 220 -13.45 -9.42 4.34
N THR A 221 -12.57 -8.66 4.98
CA THR A 221 -12.20 -8.83 6.39
C THR A 221 -13.37 -8.54 7.34
N PHE A 222 -14.21 -7.55 7.02
CA PHE A 222 -15.42 -7.20 7.79
C PHE A 222 -16.63 -8.09 7.48
N GLN A 223 -16.61 -8.85 6.38
CA GLN A 223 -17.75 -9.63 5.90
C GLN A 223 -18.35 -10.61 6.95
N PRO A 224 -17.57 -11.34 7.77
CA PRO A 224 -18.13 -12.26 8.76
C PRO A 224 -18.93 -11.59 9.88
N GLN A 225 -18.73 -10.28 10.10
CA GLN A 225 -19.30 -9.57 11.25
C GLN A 225 -20.58 -8.79 10.91
N SER A 226 -20.94 -8.68 9.62
CA SER A 226 -22.13 -7.94 9.13
C SER A 226 -22.35 -6.59 9.84
N GLY A 227 -21.26 -5.85 10.06
CA GLY A 227 -21.24 -4.63 10.87
C GLY A 227 -21.33 -3.32 10.07
N PRO A 228 -21.39 -2.17 10.77
CA PRO A 228 -21.40 -0.86 10.13
C PRO A 228 -20.18 -0.62 9.23
N GLU A 229 -19.03 -1.22 9.55
CA GLU A 229 -17.80 -1.15 8.77
C GLU A 229 -17.96 -1.77 7.37
N LEU A 230 -18.71 -2.88 7.26
CA LEU A 230 -19.01 -3.53 5.98
C LEU A 230 -19.90 -2.63 5.11
N THR A 231 -20.97 -2.10 5.69
CA THR A 231 -21.88 -1.15 5.02
C THR A 231 -21.14 0.10 4.55
N TRP A 232 -20.26 0.62 5.41
CA TRP A 232 -19.46 1.78 5.10
C TRP A 232 -18.46 1.49 3.96
N CYS A 233 -17.78 0.33 3.97
CA CYS A 233 -16.88 -0.06 2.87
C CYS A 233 -17.62 -0.19 1.54
N ASN A 234 -18.83 -0.76 1.55
CA ASN A 234 -19.69 -0.85 0.37
C ASN A 234 -20.09 0.53 -0.16
N SER A 235 -20.48 1.44 0.74
CA SER A 235 -20.82 2.82 0.38
C SER A 235 -19.61 3.54 -0.23
N ALA A 236 -18.44 3.45 0.38
CA ALA A 236 -17.20 4.03 -0.11
C ALA A 236 -16.80 3.49 -1.51
N LEU A 237 -16.89 2.17 -1.74
CA LEU A 237 -16.65 1.57 -3.06
C LEU A 237 -17.68 2.06 -4.10
N GLY A 238 -18.94 2.19 -3.70
CA GLY A 238 -20.00 2.78 -4.53
C GLY A 238 -19.65 4.20 -4.97
N ARG A 239 -19.23 5.05 -4.02
CA ARG A 239 -18.81 6.43 -4.27
C ARG A 239 -17.59 6.52 -5.18
N ILE A 240 -16.58 5.65 -5.03
CA ILE A 240 -15.44 5.61 -5.96
C ILE A 240 -15.93 5.31 -7.39
N SER A 241 -16.87 4.39 -7.54
CA SER A 241 -17.42 4.04 -8.85
C SER A 241 -18.24 5.18 -9.47
N THR A 242 -19.08 5.87 -8.68
CA THR A 242 -20.01 6.90 -9.18
C THR A 242 -19.36 8.27 -9.30
N GLU A 243 -18.64 8.74 -8.28
CA GLU A 243 -18.06 10.08 -8.22
C GLU A 243 -16.79 10.21 -9.07
N LYS A 244 -16.00 9.14 -9.18
CA LYS A 244 -14.70 9.17 -9.90
C LYS A 244 -14.77 8.49 -11.27
N GLY A 245 -15.91 7.89 -11.63
CA GLY A 245 -16.10 7.20 -12.91
C GLY A 245 -15.24 5.93 -13.08
N ILE A 246 -14.65 5.40 -12.00
CA ILE A 246 -13.75 4.24 -12.07
C ILE A 246 -14.59 2.95 -12.07
N LYS A 247 -15.12 2.58 -13.25
CA LYS A 247 -15.98 1.40 -13.43
C LYS A 247 -15.27 0.07 -13.16
N TYR A 248 -13.93 0.02 -13.23
CA TYR A 248 -13.14 -1.17 -12.92
C TYR A 248 -13.29 -1.63 -11.45
N GLY A 249 -13.65 -0.71 -10.53
CA GLY A 249 -13.91 -1.04 -9.14
C GLY A 249 -15.06 -2.03 -8.96
N GLN A 250 -16.10 -1.97 -9.80
CA GLN A 250 -17.22 -2.93 -9.75
C GLN A 250 -16.77 -4.33 -10.22
N GLY A 251 -15.92 -4.40 -11.25
CA GLY A 251 -15.33 -5.65 -11.73
C GLY A 251 -14.41 -6.30 -10.71
N ILE A 252 -13.57 -5.52 -10.03
CA ILE A 252 -12.70 -6.01 -8.94
C ILE A 252 -13.50 -6.35 -7.68
N ALA A 253 -14.55 -5.59 -7.34
CA ALA A 253 -15.43 -5.90 -6.21
C ALA A 253 -16.27 -7.17 -6.43
N ARG A 254 -16.69 -7.44 -7.68
CA ARG A 254 -17.30 -8.72 -8.09
C ARG A 254 -16.25 -9.84 -8.13
N ALA A 255 -15.07 -9.57 -8.68
CA ALA A 255 -13.96 -10.53 -8.64
C ALA A 255 -13.49 -10.81 -7.20
N GLY A 256 -13.67 -9.87 -6.28
CA GLY A 256 -13.51 -10.02 -4.82
C GLY A 256 -14.32 -11.19 -4.26
N GLN A 257 -15.50 -11.48 -4.84
CA GLN A 257 -16.31 -12.65 -4.50
C GLN A 257 -15.68 -13.96 -5.02
N ILE A 258 -14.83 -13.93 -6.05
CA ILE A 258 -14.10 -15.10 -6.58
C ILE A 258 -13.03 -15.58 -5.58
N TRP A 259 -12.55 -14.71 -4.68
CA TRP A 259 -11.47 -15.05 -3.74
C TRP A 259 -11.94 -15.76 -2.45
N GLY A 260 -13.22 -16.13 -2.34
CA GLY A 260 -13.76 -16.80 -1.15
C GLY A 260 -15.03 -17.62 -1.34
N VAL A 261 -15.51 -17.81 -2.57
CA VAL A 261 -16.72 -18.57 -2.87
C VAL A 261 -16.31 -19.83 -3.63
N SER A 262 -16.69 -21.01 -3.14
CA SER A 262 -16.44 -22.25 -3.90
C SER A 262 -17.25 -22.23 -5.21
N GLU A 263 -16.76 -22.87 -6.27
CA GLU A 263 -17.48 -23.00 -7.54
C GLU A 263 -18.94 -23.48 -7.35
N GLU A 264 -19.20 -24.30 -6.32
CA GLU A 264 -20.55 -24.76 -5.96
C GLU A 264 -21.48 -23.65 -5.48
N GLN A 265 -20.99 -22.71 -4.69
CA GLN A 265 -21.78 -21.57 -4.21
C GLN A 265 -22.09 -20.60 -5.34
N GLN A 266 -21.19 -20.48 -6.32
CA GLN A 266 -21.41 -19.67 -7.52
C GLN A 266 -22.47 -20.29 -8.44
N LYS A 267 -22.50 -21.62 -8.58
CA LYS A 267 -23.55 -22.33 -9.34
C LYS A 267 -24.94 -22.23 -8.70
N ARG A 268 -25.03 -22.22 -7.36
CA ARG A 268 -26.32 -22.07 -6.66
C ARG A 268 -26.93 -20.67 -6.77
N GLY A 269 -26.11 -19.62 -6.89
CA GLY A 269 -26.59 -18.24 -7.05
C GLY A 269 -27.08 -17.88 -8.46
N LEU A 270 -26.70 -18.64 -9.49
CA LEU A 270 -27.13 -18.42 -10.87
C LEU A 270 -28.42 -19.16 -11.25
N SER A 271 -28.97 -19.99 -10.35
CA SER A 271 -30.14 -20.83 -10.63
C SER A 271 -31.49 -20.20 -10.26
N VAL A 272 -31.54 -19.00 -9.69
CA VAL A 272 -32.79 -18.46 -9.11
C VAL A 272 -33.55 -17.50 -10.05
N ASP A 273 -32.93 -16.93 -11.09
CA ASP A 273 -33.56 -15.86 -11.90
C ASP A 273 -33.80 -16.21 -13.39
N LEU A 274 -34.03 -17.48 -13.75
CA LEU A 274 -34.34 -17.86 -15.15
C LEU A 274 -35.55 -18.80 -15.32
N VAL A 275 -36.49 -18.79 -14.39
CA VAL A 275 -37.84 -19.35 -14.60
C VAL A 275 -38.87 -18.41 -13.98
N GLN A 276 -39.26 -17.37 -14.72
CA GLN A 276 -40.62 -16.82 -14.81
C GLN A 276 -40.60 -15.51 -15.59
N GLN A 277 -40.73 -15.61 -16.92
CA GLN A 277 -41.61 -14.81 -17.77
C GLN A 277 -41.62 -15.41 -19.18
#